data_AF-A0A746AW19-F1
#
_entry.id   AF-A0A746AW19-F1
#
_cell.length_a   1.000
_cell.length_b   1.000
_cell.length_c   1.000
_cell.angle_alpha   90.00
_cell.angle_beta   90.00
_cell.angle_gamma   90.00
#
_symmetry.space_group_name_H-M   'P 1'
#
loop_
_entity.id
_entity.type
_entity.pdbx_description
1 polymer ?
#
loop_
_entity_poly.entity_id
_entity_poly.type
_entity_poly.pdbx_seq_one_letter_code
_entity_poly.pdbx_strand_id
1 'polypeptide(L)'
;MTINKQALRERYSPKPVPECHICGKEMTVQRISSSRITYGCTGATYDDNGCHYTEGRSIADDHYEQSRVTIVDVSDPDVLALLDELDSANGYASAYEAEKWHYHGLAESEGEREDRAEKRVSELECIATDYGVKFQKAQDALKHQALLHKSQMEAAEKRLVGLSKAASVNSQWKPDVCPVTGRKFFMWIEHETLGYVPTYGGPFDSYTIPTRDSSGEFSCERYDHDLGGWVGGEFIGLYLIDDDEQCRVCELEERIAELESKLSKPVLLPKTNGYWNEQEKAYEEAITLAKRQVRLAGFSVEDM
;
A
#
# COMPACT_ATOMS: atom_id res chain seq x y z
N MET A 1 25.22 -73.93 30.64
CA MET A 1 24.78 -74.54 31.91
C MET A 1 24.12 -73.45 32.73
N THR A 2 22.82 -73.55 32.98
CA THR A 2 22.10 -72.57 33.82
C THR A 2 22.25 -73.01 35.27
N ILE A 3 23.03 -72.26 36.05
CA ILE A 3 23.19 -72.54 37.47
C ILE A 3 21.87 -72.20 38.17
N ASN A 4 21.25 -73.18 38.82
CA ASN A 4 20.05 -72.94 39.62
C ASN A 4 20.47 -72.32 40.96
N LYS A 5 20.50 -70.98 41.01
CA LYS A 5 20.91 -70.21 42.18
C LYS A 5 20.05 -70.51 43.41
N GLN A 6 18.74 -70.75 43.22
CA GLN A 6 17.83 -71.08 44.32
C GLN A 6 18.18 -72.42 44.96
N ALA A 7 18.43 -73.46 44.15
CA ALA A 7 18.84 -74.77 44.66
C ALA A 7 20.19 -74.72 45.40
N LEU A 8 21.11 -73.83 44.99
CA LEU A 8 22.35 -73.59 45.72
C LEU A 8 22.10 -72.89 47.05
N ARG A 9 21.27 -71.83 47.07
CA ARG A 9 20.90 -71.15 48.32
C ARG A 9 20.29 -72.12 49.33
N GLU A 10 19.35 -72.95 48.90
CA GLU A 10 18.73 -73.97 49.77
C GLU A 10 19.73 -75.02 50.28
N ARG A 11 20.68 -75.44 49.43
CA ARG A 11 21.69 -76.44 49.80
C ARG A 11 22.70 -75.95 50.82
N TYR A 12 23.16 -74.71 50.68
CA TYR A 12 24.18 -74.11 51.53
C TYR A 12 23.60 -73.27 52.68
N SER A 13 22.28 -73.19 52.79
CA SER A 13 21.62 -72.60 53.95
C SER A 13 21.74 -73.50 55.19
N PRO A 14 21.77 -72.91 56.39
CA PRO A 14 21.70 -73.66 57.65
C PRO A 14 20.47 -74.58 57.66
N LYS A 15 20.67 -75.86 58.00
CA LYS A 15 19.57 -76.82 58.10
C LYS A 15 18.80 -76.62 59.41
N PRO A 16 17.47 -76.76 59.40
CA PRO A 16 16.68 -76.72 60.63
C PRO A 16 17.07 -77.87 61.56
N VAL A 17 16.87 -77.66 62.85
CA VAL A 17 17.07 -78.69 63.88
C VAL A 17 16.11 -79.86 63.62
N PRO A 18 16.59 -81.12 63.62
CA PRO A 18 15.74 -82.26 63.36
C PRO A 18 14.76 -82.51 64.51
N GLU A 19 13.59 -83.02 64.17
CA GLU A 19 12.62 -83.54 65.14
C GLU A 19 12.95 -84.98 65.52
N CYS A 20 12.61 -85.35 66.75
CA CYS A 20 12.78 -86.71 67.23
C CYS A 20 11.79 -87.66 66.53
N HIS A 21 12.29 -88.68 65.85
CA HIS A 21 11.45 -89.69 65.19
C HIS A 21 10.62 -90.56 66.16
N ILE A 22 10.89 -90.50 67.47
CA ILE A 22 10.17 -91.27 68.50
C ILE A 22 9.03 -90.44 69.12
N CYS A 23 9.22 -89.13 69.36
CA CYS A 23 8.21 -88.30 70.05
C CYS A 23 7.85 -86.98 69.35
N GLY A 24 8.45 -86.66 68.20
CA GLY A 24 8.16 -85.45 67.41
C GLY A 24 8.68 -84.14 68.02
N LYS A 25 9.35 -84.17 69.18
CA LYS A 25 9.93 -82.96 69.79
C LYS A 25 11.23 -82.55 69.11
N GLU A 26 11.49 -81.25 69.05
CA GLU A 26 12.76 -80.69 68.56
C GLU A 26 13.93 -81.25 69.39
N MET A 27 14.97 -81.71 68.68
CA MET A 27 16.13 -82.32 69.31
C MET A 27 17.15 -81.27 69.72
N THR A 28 17.98 -81.59 70.72
CA THR A 28 19.05 -80.68 71.16
C THR A 28 20.41 -81.17 70.66
N VAL A 29 21.33 -80.23 70.38
CA VAL A 29 22.69 -80.55 69.94
C VAL A 29 23.46 -81.17 71.11
N GLN A 30 23.97 -82.39 70.92
CA GLN A 30 24.73 -83.12 71.94
C GLN A 30 26.23 -83.05 71.70
N ARG A 31 26.63 -83.02 70.43
CA ARG A 31 28.04 -82.96 70.03
C ARG A 31 28.18 -82.30 68.67
N ILE A 32 29.13 -81.39 68.56
CA ILE A 32 29.59 -80.83 67.29
C ILE A 32 31.02 -81.33 67.08
N SER A 33 31.26 -81.98 65.93
CA SER A 33 32.59 -82.45 65.53
C SER A 33 32.83 -82.04 64.10
N SER A 34 33.43 -80.85 63.91
CA SER A 34 33.60 -80.22 62.60
C SER A 34 32.24 -80.15 61.87
N SER A 35 32.11 -80.68 60.66
CA SER A 35 30.86 -80.70 59.90
C SER A 35 29.83 -81.73 60.36
N ARG A 36 30.07 -82.51 61.42
CA ARG A 36 29.11 -83.49 61.93
C ARG A 36 28.47 -82.99 63.23
N ILE A 37 27.16 -82.75 63.17
CA ILE A 37 26.35 -82.35 64.31
C ILE A 37 25.52 -83.56 64.75
N THR A 38 25.69 -83.98 66.00
CA THR A 38 24.88 -85.03 66.62
C THR A 38 23.76 -84.38 67.41
N TYR A 39 22.52 -84.69 67.04
CA TYR A 39 21.32 -84.31 67.77
C TYR A 39 20.84 -85.49 68.61
N GLY A 40 20.26 -85.21 69.77
CA GLY A 40 19.63 -86.21 70.64
C GLY A 40 18.36 -85.65 71.28
N CYS A 41 17.36 -86.50 71.50
CA CYS A 41 16.19 -86.12 72.28
C CYS A 41 16.47 -86.41 73.75
N THR A 42 16.83 -85.39 74.52
CA THR A 42 17.08 -85.51 75.96
C THR A 42 15.80 -85.56 76.79
N GLY A 43 14.66 -85.17 76.22
CA GLY A 43 13.41 -85.02 76.98
C GLY A 43 13.46 -83.90 78.01
N ALA A 44 14.52 -83.09 77.99
CA ALA A 44 14.73 -81.95 78.86
C ALA A 44 14.01 -80.72 78.32
N THR A 45 13.29 -80.05 79.20
CA THR A 45 12.75 -78.71 78.99
C THR A 45 13.45 -77.77 79.96
N TYR A 46 13.78 -76.58 79.46
CA TYR A 46 14.49 -75.54 80.21
C TYR A 46 13.52 -74.41 80.50
N ASP A 47 13.27 -74.14 81.78
CA ASP A 47 12.51 -72.98 82.26
C ASP A 47 13.34 -72.19 83.28
N ASP A 48 12.75 -71.12 83.83
CA ASP A 48 13.39 -70.27 84.85
C ASP A 48 13.72 -71.04 86.15
N ASN A 49 13.16 -72.24 86.34
CA ASN A 49 13.39 -73.12 87.49
C ASN A 49 14.46 -74.19 87.22
N GLY A 50 15.02 -74.23 86.01
CA GLY A 50 16.11 -75.12 85.62
C GLY A 50 15.69 -76.21 84.62
N CYS A 51 16.52 -77.26 84.53
CA CYS A 51 16.29 -78.37 83.61
C CYS A 51 15.36 -79.41 84.26
N HIS A 52 14.21 -79.65 83.63
CA HIS A 52 13.28 -80.69 84.05
C HIS A 52 13.03 -81.67 82.90
N TYR A 53 13.00 -82.96 83.22
CA TYR A 53 12.75 -84.03 82.27
C TYR A 53 11.28 -84.42 82.29
N THR A 54 10.70 -84.75 81.14
CA THR A 54 9.35 -85.34 81.12
C THR A 54 9.31 -86.66 81.89
N GLU A 55 8.18 -86.97 82.50
CA GLU A 55 8.01 -88.13 83.39
C GLU A 55 8.49 -89.45 82.72
N GLY A 56 9.36 -90.19 83.42
CA GLY A 56 9.99 -91.41 82.90
C GLY A 56 11.21 -91.22 82.00
N ARG A 57 11.74 -89.99 81.85
CA ARG A 57 12.93 -89.67 81.06
C ARG A 57 14.13 -89.28 81.92
N SER A 58 15.34 -89.55 81.45
CA SER A 58 16.59 -89.16 82.12
C SER A 58 17.74 -88.89 81.15
N ILE A 59 18.82 -88.28 81.65
CA ILE A 59 20.06 -88.08 80.88
C ILE A 59 20.67 -89.46 80.59
N ALA A 60 20.57 -89.91 79.34
CA ALA A 60 20.91 -91.28 78.87
C ALA A 60 19.88 -92.39 79.16
N ASP A 61 18.59 -92.10 78.97
CA ASP A 61 17.58 -93.17 78.81
C ASP A 61 17.64 -93.83 77.42
N ASP A 62 16.94 -94.97 77.26
CA ASP A 62 16.84 -95.70 75.98
C ASP A 62 16.33 -94.80 74.85
N HIS A 63 15.46 -93.85 75.18
CA HIS A 63 14.95 -92.88 74.22
C HIS A 63 16.05 -91.94 73.73
N TYR A 64 16.89 -91.42 74.62
CA TYR A 64 18.03 -90.60 74.27
C TYR A 64 18.99 -91.38 73.38
N GLU A 65 19.32 -92.63 73.71
CA GLU A 65 20.24 -93.44 72.89
C GLU A 65 19.67 -93.74 71.49
N GLN A 66 18.41 -94.18 71.43
CA GLN A 66 17.74 -94.53 70.18
C GLN A 66 17.39 -93.31 69.32
N SER A 67 17.17 -92.14 69.93
CA SER A 67 16.82 -90.92 69.20
C SER A 67 17.99 -90.26 68.48
N ARG A 68 19.24 -90.63 68.78
CA ARG A 68 20.42 -89.91 68.27
C ARG A 68 20.53 -89.98 66.75
N VAL A 69 20.71 -88.82 66.12
CA VAL A 69 21.00 -88.69 64.70
C VAL A 69 22.22 -87.81 64.49
N THR A 70 23.10 -88.21 63.57
CA THR A 70 24.26 -87.41 63.16
C THR A 70 24.00 -86.86 61.77
N ILE A 71 23.94 -85.54 61.66
CA ILE A 71 23.74 -84.83 60.40
C ILE A 71 25.06 -84.19 59.98
N VAL A 72 25.37 -84.27 58.69
CA VAL A 72 26.47 -83.49 58.10
C VAL A 72 25.94 -82.10 57.74
N ASP A 73 26.50 -81.10 58.40
CA ASP A 73 26.33 -79.70 58.06
C ASP A 73 27.17 -79.40 56.81
N VAL A 74 26.46 -78.91 55.79
CA VAL A 74 27.02 -78.49 54.51
C VAL A 74 26.71 -77.02 54.25
N SER A 75 26.22 -76.30 55.27
CA SER A 75 25.97 -74.88 55.17
C SER A 75 27.30 -74.14 55.00
N ASP A 76 27.28 -73.14 54.10
CA ASP A 76 28.47 -72.36 53.76
C ASP A 76 28.04 -70.90 53.55
N PRO A 77 28.32 -70.01 54.52
CA PRO A 77 27.94 -68.60 54.42
C PRO A 77 28.70 -67.87 53.31
N ASP A 78 29.90 -68.31 52.95
CA ASP A 78 30.70 -67.66 51.89
C ASP A 78 30.07 -67.93 50.52
N VAL A 79 29.53 -69.14 50.30
CA VAL A 79 28.78 -69.45 49.08
C VAL A 79 27.51 -68.60 48.96
N LEU A 80 26.79 -68.37 50.07
CA LEU A 80 25.61 -67.51 50.06
C LEU A 80 25.96 -66.05 49.75
N ALA A 81 27.03 -65.53 50.34
CA ALA A 81 27.52 -64.18 50.07
C ALA A 81 27.92 -64.00 48.60
N LEU A 82 28.58 -64.99 47.99
CA LEU A 82 28.93 -64.98 46.56
C LEU A 82 27.69 -64.99 45.65
N LEU A 83 26.60 -65.66 46.06
CA LEU A 83 25.34 -65.64 45.32
C LEU A 83 24.67 -64.26 45.40
N ASP A 84 24.71 -63.60 46.55
CA ASP A 84 24.21 -62.22 46.72
C ASP A 84 25.00 -61.22 45.87
N GLU A 85 26.34 -61.34 45.85
CA GLU A 85 27.21 -60.52 45.00
C GLU A 85 26.90 -60.73 43.52
N LEU A 86 26.72 -61.99 43.09
CA LEU A 86 26.39 -62.31 41.71
C LEU A 86 25.00 -61.80 41.29
N ASP A 87 24.00 -61.88 42.17
CA ASP A 87 22.67 -61.30 41.92
C ASP A 87 22.73 -59.77 41.81
N SER A 88 23.51 -59.13 42.67
CA SER A 88 23.74 -57.69 42.64
C SER A 88 24.46 -57.25 41.36
N ALA A 89 25.54 -57.92 40.97
CA ALA A 89 26.30 -57.64 39.75
C ALA A 89 25.46 -57.82 38.49
N ASN A 90 24.64 -58.89 38.42
CA ASN A 90 23.71 -59.10 37.33
C ASN A 90 22.64 -57.99 37.26
N GLY A 91 22.17 -57.50 38.42
CA GLY A 91 21.27 -56.36 38.48
C GLY A 91 21.88 -55.09 37.89
N TYR A 92 23.13 -54.78 38.26
CA TYR A 92 23.87 -53.64 37.69
C TYR A 92 24.08 -53.78 36.18
N ALA A 93 24.50 -54.95 35.70
CA ALA A 93 24.66 -55.20 34.27
C ALA A 93 23.35 -55.00 33.51
N SER A 94 22.23 -55.52 34.03
CA SER A 94 20.91 -55.34 33.43
C SER A 94 20.44 -53.88 33.42
N ALA A 95 20.70 -53.12 34.49
CA ALA A 95 20.34 -51.71 34.55
C ALA A 95 21.16 -50.88 33.56
N TYR A 96 22.47 -51.15 33.47
CA TYR A 96 23.36 -50.49 32.50
C TYR A 96 22.95 -50.78 31.06
N GLU A 97 22.60 -52.03 30.74
CA GLU A 97 22.09 -52.39 29.42
C GLU A 97 20.78 -51.66 29.11
N ALA A 98 19.85 -51.59 30.06
CA ALA A 98 18.60 -50.85 29.90
C ALA A 98 18.84 -49.36 29.64
N GLU A 99 19.74 -48.71 30.40
CA GLU A 99 20.13 -47.32 30.17
C GLU A 99 20.78 -47.13 28.80
N LYS A 100 21.69 -48.03 28.40
CA LYS A 100 22.33 -47.98 27.08
C LYS A 100 21.30 -48.07 25.95
N TRP A 101 20.33 -48.98 26.06
CA TRP A 101 19.22 -49.08 25.10
C TRP A 101 18.33 -47.84 25.10
N HIS A 102 18.10 -47.23 26.26
CA HIS A 102 17.36 -45.98 26.36
C HIS A 102 18.05 -44.84 25.60
N TYR A 103 19.35 -44.63 25.83
CA TYR A 103 20.12 -43.62 25.10
C TYR A 103 20.20 -43.92 23.60
N HIS A 104 20.30 -45.19 23.20
CA HIS A 104 20.26 -45.58 21.79
C HIS A 104 18.93 -45.17 21.14
N GLY A 105 17.79 -45.47 21.77
CA GLY A 105 16.49 -45.08 21.25
C GLY A 105 16.28 -43.56 21.19
N LEU A 106 16.82 -42.82 22.16
CA LEU A 106 16.83 -41.35 22.11
C LEU A 106 17.63 -40.84 20.91
N ALA A 107 18.84 -41.38 20.68
CA ALA A 107 19.68 -40.99 19.56
C ALA A 107 19.03 -41.31 18.21
N GLU A 108 18.37 -42.47 18.06
CA GLU A 108 17.61 -42.81 16.86
C GLU A 108 16.45 -41.82 16.62
N SER A 109 15.68 -41.52 17.67
CA SER A 109 14.57 -40.56 17.57
C SER A 109 15.05 -39.13 17.26
N GLU A 110 16.21 -38.72 17.77
CA GLU A 110 16.82 -37.43 17.45
C GLU A 110 17.29 -37.39 16.01
N GLY A 111 17.96 -38.45 15.53
CA GLY A 111 18.36 -38.57 14.12
C GLY A 111 17.17 -38.47 13.16
N GLU A 112 16.06 -39.16 13.44
CA GLU A 112 14.85 -39.02 12.62
C GLU A 112 14.26 -37.60 12.64
N ARG A 113 14.39 -36.89 13.76
CA ARG A 113 13.92 -35.50 13.88
C ARG A 113 14.81 -34.57 13.06
N GLU A 114 16.11 -34.79 13.08
CA GLU A 114 17.10 -34.08 12.27
C GLU A 114 16.81 -34.31 10.77
N ASP A 115 16.67 -35.55 10.32
CA ASP A 115 16.31 -35.89 8.93
C ASP A 115 15.04 -35.17 8.45
N ARG A 116 14.01 -35.10 9.31
CA ARG A 116 12.76 -34.37 9.00
C ARG A 116 12.98 -32.86 8.91
N ALA A 117 13.87 -32.31 9.74
CA ALA A 117 14.21 -30.89 9.71
C ALA A 117 15.01 -30.56 8.45
N GLU A 118 16.02 -31.36 8.10
CA GLU A 118 16.83 -31.20 6.89
C GLU A 118 15.98 -31.21 5.63
N LYS A 119 15.04 -32.16 5.51
CA LYS A 119 14.09 -32.20 4.38
C LYS A 119 13.29 -30.90 4.25
N ARG A 120 12.76 -30.37 5.36
CA ARG A 120 12.02 -29.10 5.36
C ARG A 120 12.90 -27.92 4.97
N VAL A 121 14.15 -27.88 5.45
CA VAL A 121 15.10 -26.83 5.06
C VAL A 121 15.36 -26.89 3.56
N SER A 122 15.63 -28.08 3.01
CA SER A 122 15.85 -28.26 1.58
C SER A 122 14.64 -27.84 0.72
N GLU A 123 13.43 -28.18 1.14
CA GLU A 123 12.19 -27.71 0.49
C GLU A 123 12.07 -26.18 0.50
N LEU A 124 12.36 -25.54 1.65
CA LEU A 124 12.32 -24.09 1.78
C LEU A 124 13.39 -23.40 0.92
N GLU A 125 14.59 -23.97 0.81
CA GLU A 125 15.65 -23.47 -0.08
C GLU A 125 15.23 -23.54 -1.55
N CYS A 126 14.58 -24.63 -1.98
CA CYS A 126 14.04 -24.75 -3.33
C CYS A 126 12.98 -23.68 -3.60
N ILE A 127 12.07 -23.44 -2.66
CA ILE A 127 11.06 -22.39 -2.77
C ILE A 127 11.71 -21.00 -2.83
N ALA A 128 12.65 -20.71 -1.93
CA ALA A 128 13.34 -19.42 -1.87
C ALA A 128 14.08 -19.10 -3.17
N THR A 129 14.74 -20.09 -3.76
CA THR A 129 15.44 -19.94 -5.05
C THR A 129 14.48 -19.69 -6.22
N ASP A 130 13.35 -20.41 -6.30
CA ASP A 130 12.30 -20.15 -7.29
C ASP A 130 11.72 -18.73 -7.18
N TYR A 131 11.40 -18.29 -5.95
CA TYR A 131 10.96 -16.92 -5.71
C TYR A 131 12.02 -15.88 -6.08
N GLY A 132 13.30 -16.14 -5.79
CA GLY A 132 14.41 -15.28 -6.20
C GLY A 132 14.47 -15.06 -7.71
N VAL A 133 14.30 -16.14 -8.49
CA VAL A 133 14.27 -16.07 -9.97
C VAL A 133 13.05 -15.30 -10.46
N LYS A 134 11.85 -15.55 -9.89
CA LYS A 134 10.62 -14.84 -10.26
C LYS A 134 10.73 -13.34 -9.98
N PHE A 135 11.31 -12.97 -8.84
CA PHE A 135 11.54 -11.59 -8.47
C PHE A 135 12.49 -10.88 -9.44
N GLN A 136 13.60 -11.53 -9.80
CA GLN A 136 14.54 -10.98 -10.78
C GLN A 136 13.88 -10.76 -12.13
N LYS A 137 13.12 -11.73 -12.65
CA LYS A 137 12.36 -11.60 -13.90
C LYS A 137 11.37 -10.43 -13.85
N ALA A 138 10.66 -10.25 -12.74
CA ALA A 138 9.74 -9.13 -12.56
C ALA A 138 10.47 -7.78 -12.57
N GLN A 139 11.62 -7.68 -11.89
CA GLN A 139 12.45 -6.47 -11.94
C GLN A 139 12.94 -6.16 -13.35
N ASP A 140 13.39 -7.17 -14.09
CA ASP A 140 13.90 -6.98 -15.45
C ASP A 140 12.77 -6.57 -16.42
N ALA A 141 11.56 -7.13 -16.25
CA ALA A 141 10.38 -6.71 -17.00
C ALA A 141 10.01 -5.25 -16.73
N LEU A 142 10.03 -4.81 -15.46
CA LEU A 142 9.75 -3.43 -15.08
C LEU A 142 10.81 -2.46 -15.65
N LYS A 143 12.10 -2.83 -15.58
CA LYS A 143 13.18 -2.04 -16.17
C LYS A 143 13.01 -1.92 -17.69
N HIS A 144 12.68 -3.02 -18.37
CA HIS A 144 12.43 -3.01 -19.80
C HIS A 144 11.25 -2.11 -20.17
N GLN A 145 10.14 -2.19 -19.41
CA GLN A 145 8.98 -1.32 -19.62
C GLN A 145 9.33 0.17 -19.41
N ALA A 146 10.10 0.49 -18.36
CA ALA A 146 10.56 1.85 -18.11
C ALA A 146 11.42 2.40 -19.26
N LEU A 147 12.33 1.58 -19.80
CA LEU A 147 13.16 1.96 -20.96
C LEU A 147 12.31 2.18 -22.23
N LEU A 148 11.33 1.31 -22.48
CA LEU A 148 10.39 1.48 -23.58
C LEU A 148 9.58 2.77 -23.44
N HIS A 149 9.01 3.04 -22.26
CA HIS A 149 8.28 4.27 -22.00
C HIS A 149 9.17 5.51 -22.20
N LYS A 150 10.43 5.48 -21.73
CA LYS A 150 11.38 6.56 -21.95
C LYS A 150 11.61 6.81 -23.44
N SER A 151 11.86 5.75 -24.22
CA SER A 151 12.04 5.87 -25.67
C SER A 151 10.79 6.41 -26.38
N GLN A 152 9.60 5.97 -25.96
CA GLN A 152 8.32 6.48 -26.48
C GLN A 152 8.13 7.97 -26.16
N MET A 153 8.46 8.39 -24.94
CA MET A 153 8.40 9.80 -24.52
C MET A 153 9.36 10.65 -25.33
N GLU A 154 10.62 10.25 -25.49
CA GLU A 154 11.60 10.96 -26.33
C GLU A 154 11.14 11.06 -27.79
N ALA A 155 10.53 10.00 -28.33
CA ALA A 155 9.96 10.03 -29.68
C ALA A 155 8.75 10.96 -29.77
N ALA A 156 7.88 10.99 -28.75
CA ALA A 156 6.73 11.87 -28.67
C ALA A 156 7.15 13.35 -28.56
N GLU A 157 8.15 13.66 -27.74
CA GLU A 157 8.73 15.00 -27.61
C GLU A 157 9.28 15.50 -28.95
N LYS A 158 10.06 14.67 -29.65
CA LYS A 158 10.56 15.01 -31.00
C LYS A 158 9.42 15.30 -31.98
N ARG A 159 8.34 14.51 -31.92
CA ARG A 159 7.13 14.76 -32.75
C ARG A 159 6.46 16.08 -32.38
N LEU A 160 6.30 16.39 -31.09
CA LEU A 160 5.71 17.65 -30.64
C LEU A 160 6.55 18.86 -31.06
N VAL A 161 7.87 18.78 -30.97
CA VAL A 161 8.78 19.83 -31.48
C VAL A 161 8.61 20.00 -32.99
N GLY A 162 8.53 18.90 -33.74
CA GLY A 162 8.27 18.94 -35.19
C GLY A 162 6.93 19.58 -35.55
N LEU A 163 5.86 19.21 -34.84
CA LEU A 163 4.52 19.78 -35.02
C LEU A 163 4.47 21.25 -34.62
N SER A 164 5.12 21.65 -33.52
CA SER A 164 5.25 23.05 -33.11
C SER A 164 5.96 23.88 -34.16
N LYS A 165 7.07 23.36 -34.73
CA LYS A 165 7.78 24.02 -35.84
C LYS A 165 6.91 24.14 -37.10
N ALA A 166 6.15 23.10 -37.44
CA ALA A 166 5.22 23.15 -38.57
C ALA A 166 4.06 24.15 -38.33
N ALA A 167 3.53 24.20 -37.11
CA ALA A 167 2.52 25.18 -36.72
C ALA A 167 3.08 26.61 -36.78
N SER A 168 4.32 26.83 -36.33
CA SER A 168 5.02 28.11 -36.41
C SER A 168 5.19 28.60 -37.86
N VAL A 169 5.47 27.70 -38.81
CA VAL A 169 5.50 28.02 -40.25
C VAL A 169 4.09 28.30 -40.79
N ASN A 170 3.08 27.56 -40.35
CA ASN A 170 1.70 27.75 -40.78
C ASN A 170 1.00 28.97 -40.14
N SER A 171 1.61 29.60 -39.13
CA SER A 171 1.14 30.84 -38.51
C SER A 171 1.56 32.12 -39.26
N GLN A 172 2.11 32.03 -40.47
CA GLN A 172 2.14 33.17 -41.40
C GLN A 172 0.71 33.44 -41.92
N TRP A 173 -0.10 34.03 -41.05
CA TRP A 173 -1.44 34.47 -41.38
C TRP A 173 -1.35 35.56 -42.45
N LYS A 174 -1.92 35.25 -43.62
CA LYS A 174 -1.98 36.13 -44.79
C LYS A 174 -3.37 36.06 -45.39
N PRO A 175 -4.22 37.05 -45.13
CA PRO A 175 -5.39 37.32 -45.95
C PRO A 175 -4.98 37.59 -47.41
N ASP A 176 -5.84 37.25 -48.36
CA ASP A 176 -5.65 37.67 -49.76
C ASP A 176 -5.90 39.19 -49.94
N VAL A 177 -6.64 39.78 -49.02
CA VAL A 177 -6.98 41.21 -48.99
C VAL A 177 -6.79 41.74 -47.57
N CYS A 178 -6.14 42.90 -47.43
CA CYS A 178 -5.93 43.56 -46.15
C CYS A 178 -7.28 43.84 -45.47
N PRO A 179 -7.50 43.38 -44.24
CA PRO A 179 -8.79 43.51 -43.55
C PRO A 179 -9.15 44.96 -43.18
N VAL A 180 -8.16 45.86 -43.08
CA VAL A 180 -8.37 47.26 -42.68
C VAL A 180 -8.48 48.18 -43.89
N THR A 181 -7.62 48.00 -44.89
CA THR A 181 -7.55 48.92 -46.06
C THR A 181 -8.21 48.38 -47.32
N GLY A 182 -8.55 47.08 -47.37
CA GLY A 182 -9.05 46.44 -48.59
C GLY A 182 -8.01 46.27 -49.71
N ARG A 183 -6.73 46.62 -49.47
CA ARG A 183 -5.65 46.46 -50.46
C ARG A 183 -5.35 44.97 -50.69
N LYS A 184 -5.07 44.56 -51.93
CA LYS A 184 -4.74 43.16 -52.25
C LYS A 184 -3.33 42.82 -51.80
N PHE A 185 -3.13 41.56 -51.40
CA PHE A 185 -1.80 41.05 -51.12
C PHE A 185 -0.88 41.24 -52.33
N PHE A 186 0.34 41.70 -52.10
CA PHE A 186 1.35 41.89 -53.13
C PHE A 186 2.49 40.88 -52.98
N MET A 187 3.29 40.98 -51.91
CA MET A 187 4.40 40.07 -51.65
C MET A 187 4.79 40.06 -50.17
N TRP A 188 5.78 39.24 -49.81
CA TRP A 188 6.40 39.30 -48.49
C TRP A 188 7.71 40.08 -48.57
N ILE A 189 7.95 40.94 -47.59
CA ILE A 189 9.14 41.79 -47.53
C ILE A 189 9.74 41.69 -46.13
N GLU A 190 11.07 41.66 -46.05
CA GLU A 190 11.79 41.68 -44.78
C GLU A 190 11.75 43.10 -44.20
N HIS A 191 11.20 43.24 -43.00
CA HIS A 191 11.18 44.45 -42.20
C HIS A 191 12.14 44.32 -41.01
N GLU A 192 12.86 45.40 -40.69
CA GLU A 192 13.93 45.39 -39.70
C GLU A 192 13.43 44.99 -38.29
N THR A 193 12.22 45.40 -37.92
CA THR A 193 11.67 45.15 -36.57
C THR A 193 10.61 44.05 -36.53
N LEU A 194 9.87 43.86 -37.62
CA LEU A 194 8.74 42.93 -37.70
C LEU A 194 9.11 41.60 -38.39
N GLY A 195 10.33 41.49 -38.91
CA GLY A 195 10.78 40.33 -39.67
C GLY A 195 10.08 40.24 -41.03
N TYR A 196 9.84 39.03 -41.51
CA TYR A 196 9.23 38.81 -42.82
C TYR A 196 7.72 39.05 -42.75
N VAL A 197 7.25 40.17 -43.31
CA VAL A 197 5.86 40.65 -43.20
C VAL A 197 5.12 40.59 -44.53
N PRO A 198 3.80 40.32 -44.55
CA PRO A 198 3.02 40.38 -45.77
C PRO A 198 2.68 41.83 -46.09
N THR A 199 2.93 42.26 -47.32
CA THR A 199 2.60 43.60 -47.79
C THR A 199 1.45 43.58 -48.79
N TYR A 200 0.66 44.66 -48.78
CA TYR A 200 -0.59 44.82 -49.51
C TYR A 200 -0.56 46.15 -50.28
N GLY A 201 -0.99 46.15 -51.54
CA GLY A 201 -0.90 47.33 -52.40
C GLY A 201 -0.66 46.98 -53.86
N GLY A 202 0.35 47.62 -54.47
CA GLY A 202 0.67 47.49 -55.88
C GLY A 202 2.17 47.61 -56.17
N PRO A 203 2.55 47.65 -57.45
CA PRO A 203 3.95 47.56 -57.88
C PRO A 203 4.82 48.78 -57.55
N PHE A 204 4.21 49.93 -57.21
CA PHE A 204 4.92 51.16 -56.85
C PHE A 204 5.12 51.26 -55.33
N ASP A 205 4.05 50.97 -54.58
CA ASP A 205 4.06 51.01 -53.12
C ASP A 205 3.29 49.81 -52.54
N SER A 206 3.88 49.17 -51.54
CA SER A 206 3.21 48.15 -50.75
C SER A 206 3.29 48.47 -49.26
N TYR A 207 2.30 48.00 -48.50
CA TYR A 207 2.08 48.46 -47.13
C TYR A 207 1.83 47.30 -46.19
N THR A 208 2.28 47.40 -44.95
CA THR A 208 1.92 46.42 -43.90
C THR A 208 0.44 46.50 -43.55
N ILE A 209 -0.08 45.44 -42.92
CA ILE A 209 -1.44 45.49 -42.35
C ILE A 209 -1.42 46.57 -41.25
N PRO A 210 -2.35 47.54 -41.26
CA PRO A 210 -2.35 48.62 -40.30
C PRO A 210 -2.45 48.11 -38.87
N THR A 211 -1.68 48.73 -37.99
CA THR A 211 -1.72 48.47 -36.55
C THR A 211 -2.31 49.66 -35.84
N ARG A 212 -3.09 49.37 -34.78
CA ARG A 212 -3.70 50.38 -33.93
C ARG A 212 -2.73 50.73 -32.80
N ASP A 213 -2.46 52.02 -32.63
CA ASP A 213 -1.64 52.50 -31.53
C ASP A 213 -2.46 52.70 -30.24
N SER A 214 -1.83 53.20 -29.18
CA SER A 214 -2.49 53.51 -27.92
C SER A 214 -3.43 54.73 -28.00
N SER A 215 -3.30 55.57 -29.03
CA SER A 215 -4.18 56.71 -29.29
C SER A 215 -5.45 56.31 -30.04
N GLY A 216 -5.46 55.09 -30.60
CA GLY A 216 -6.56 54.52 -31.35
C GLY A 216 -6.50 54.77 -32.86
N GLU A 217 -5.42 55.40 -33.33
CA GLU A 217 -5.17 55.70 -34.74
C GLU A 217 -4.51 54.51 -35.43
N PHE A 218 -4.92 54.25 -36.68
CA PHE A 218 -4.33 53.20 -37.50
C PHE A 218 -3.20 53.75 -38.35
N SER A 219 -2.03 53.12 -38.23
CA SER A 219 -0.85 53.42 -39.05
C SER A 219 -0.33 52.16 -39.74
N CYS A 220 0.24 52.33 -40.93
CA CYS A 220 0.95 51.27 -41.63
C CYS A 220 2.31 51.76 -42.13
N GLU A 221 3.26 50.83 -42.25
CA GLU A 221 4.57 51.09 -42.83
C GLU A 221 4.51 50.92 -44.35
N ARG A 222 5.13 51.84 -45.09
CA ARG A 222 5.18 51.86 -46.56
C ARG A 222 6.53 51.35 -47.04
N TYR A 223 6.51 50.38 -47.95
CA TYR A 223 7.67 49.99 -48.73
C TYR A 223 7.56 50.60 -50.12
N ASP A 224 8.52 51.46 -50.44
CA ASP A 224 8.63 52.13 -51.72
C ASP A 224 9.47 51.26 -52.66
N HIS A 225 8.84 50.72 -53.71
CA HIS A 225 9.49 49.78 -54.61
C HIS A 225 10.44 50.44 -55.60
N ASP A 226 10.27 51.74 -55.87
CA ASP A 226 11.17 52.50 -56.74
C ASP A 226 12.47 52.84 -56.00
N LEU A 227 12.39 53.12 -54.69
CA LEU A 227 13.54 53.32 -53.82
C LEU A 227 14.15 52.02 -53.27
N GLY A 228 13.36 50.95 -53.21
CA GLY A 228 13.77 49.65 -52.69
C GLY A 228 13.94 49.61 -51.17
N GLY A 229 13.13 50.37 -50.42
CA GLY A 229 13.28 50.51 -48.98
C GLY A 229 12.00 50.89 -48.24
N TRP A 230 12.02 50.67 -46.93
CA TRP A 230 10.96 51.11 -46.02
C TRP A 230 11.04 52.62 -45.82
N VAL A 231 9.93 53.31 -46.00
CA VAL A 231 9.79 54.76 -45.83
C VAL A 231 8.83 55.01 -44.66
N GLY A 232 8.93 56.20 -44.05
CA GLY A 232 8.12 56.61 -42.90
C GLY A 232 6.63 56.28 -43.07
N GLY A 233 6.03 55.76 -42.00
CA GLY A 233 4.66 55.24 -42.00
C GLY A 233 3.60 56.27 -42.40
N GLU A 234 2.53 55.77 -43.00
CA GLU A 234 1.36 56.55 -43.40
C GLU A 234 0.23 56.39 -42.37
N PHE A 235 -0.34 57.53 -41.96
CA PHE A 235 -1.56 57.58 -41.16
C PHE A 235 -2.76 57.43 -42.08
N ILE A 236 -3.64 56.47 -41.79
CA ILE A 236 -4.71 56.08 -42.72
C ILE A 236 -5.98 56.91 -42.47
N GLY A 237 -6.05 57.64 -41.36
CA GLY A 237 -7.18 58.50 -41.02
C GLY A 237 -8.49 57.72 -40.73
N LEU A 238 -8.41 56.40 -40.54
CA LEU A 238 -9.53 55.60 -40.04
C LEU A 238 -9.51 55.55 -38.51
N TYR A 239 -10.68 55.69 -37.92
CA TYR A 239 -10.95 55.51 -36.49
C TYR A 239 -12.03 54.45 -36.33
N LEU A 240 -11.88 53.58 -35.33
CA LEU A 240 -12.96 52.67 -34.95
C LEU A 240 -14.03 53.47 -34.20
N ILE A 241 -15.23 53.48 -34.74
CA ILE A 241 -16.43 53.95 -34.06
C ILE A 241 -16.97 52.74 -33.27
N ASP A 242 -17.20 52.88 -31.98
CA ASP A 242 -17.84 51.81 -31.20
C ASP A 242 -19.35 51.74 -31.48
N ASP A 243 -19.98 50.60 -31.15
CA ASP A 243 -21.40 50.38 -31.46
C ASP A 243 -22.30 51.45 -30.80
N ASP A 244 -21.90 51.99 -29.64
CA ASP A 244 -22.64 53.04 -28.93
C ASP A 244 -22.54 54.39 -29.65
N GLU A 245 -21.36 54.75 -30.15
CA GLU A 245 -21.12 55.96 -30.93
C GLU A 245 -21.82 55.87 -32.30
N GLN A 246 -21.81 54.69 -32.92
CA GLN A 246 -22.56 54.43 -34.14
C GLN A 246 -24.07 54.59 -33.92
N CYS A 247 -24.60 54.10 -32.78
CA CYS A 247 -26.01 54.31 -32.42
C CYS A 247 -26.33 55.80 -32.23
N ARG A 248 -25.46 56.57 -31.55
CA ARG A 248 -25.66 58.02 -31.35
C ARG A 248 -25.66 58.77 -32.68
N VAL A 249 -24.78 58.42 -33.61
CA VAL A 249 -24.76 59.04 -34.94
C VAL A 249 -26.07 58.78 -35.66
N CYS A 250 -26.58 57.54 -35.65
CA CYS A 250 -27.88 57.23 -36.25
C CYS A 250 -29.04 58.00 -35.59
N GLU A 251 -29.07 58.11 -34.27
CA GLU A 251 -30.08 58.91 -33.55
C GLU A 251 -30.02 60.40 -33.92
N LEU A 252 -28.81 60.94 -34.09
CA LEU A 252 -28.61 62.32 -34.50
C LEU A 252 -29.04 62.54 -35.96
N GLU A 253 -28.73 61.61 -36.86
CA GLU A 253 -29.16 61.67 -38.26
C GLU A 253 -30.70 61.66 -38.36
N GLU A 254 -31.39 60.82 -37.58
CA GLU A 254 -32.86 60.81 -37.50
C GLU A 254 -33.40 62.15 -36.97
N ARG A 255 -32.79 62.70 -35.92
CA ARG A 255 -33.16 63.99 -35.33
C ARG A 255 -32.99 65.13 -36.34
N ILE A 256 -31.90 65.12 -37.12
CA ILE A 256 -31.64 66.09 -38.18
C ILE A 256 -32.73 65.98 -39.25
N ALA A 257 -33.03 64.77 -39.73
CA ALA A 257 -34.09 64.56 -40.72
C ALA A 257 -35.47 65.03 -40.22
N GLU A 258 -35.79 64.79 -38.93
CA GLU A 258 -37.01 65.29 -38.30
C GLU A 258 -37.05 66.83 -38.27
N LEU A 259 -35.94 67.47 -37.90
CA LEU A 259 -35.83 68.93 -37.86
C LEU A 259 -35.91 69.54 -39.26
N GLU A 260 -35.25 68.95 -40.25
CA GLU A 260 -35.34 69.35 -41.66
C GLU A 260 -36.78 69.22 -42.17
N SER A 261 -37.50 68.15 -41.81
CA SER A 261 -38.92 67.99 -42.13
C SER A 261 -39.80 69.06 -41.48
N LYS A 262 -39.56 69.39 -40.22
CA LYS A 262 -40.29 70.48 -39.52
C LYS A 262 -40.03 71.83 -40.18
N LEU A 263 -38.79 72.10 -40.59
CA LEU A 263 -38.40 73.34 -41.25
C LEU A 263 -38.95 73.43 -42.69
N SER A 264 -39.22 72.30 -43.34
CA SER A 264 -39.79 72.25 -44.69
C SER A 264 -41.22 72.79 -44.80
N LYS A 265 -41.93 72.96 -43.67
CA LYS A 265 -43.28 73.55 -43.63
C LYS A 265 -43.17 75.08 -43.47
N PRO A 266 -43.42 75.86 -44.53
CA PRO A 266 -43.33 77.32 -44.44
C PRO A 266 -44.40 77.85 -43.48
N VAL A 267 -44.02 78.78 -42.59
CA VAL A 267 -44.95 79.51 -41.74
C VAL A 267 -45.91 80.31 -42.63
N LEU A 268 -47.19 79.95 -42.63
CA LEU A 268 -48.22 80.63 -43.41
C LEU A 268 -48.58 81.95 -42.71
N LEU A 269 -48.20 83.08 -43.33
CA LEU A 269 -48.72 84.39 -42.94
C LEU A 269 -50.17 84.55 -43.47
N PRO A 270 -51.08 85.22 -42.74
CA PRO A 270 -52.48 85.34 -43.13
C PRO A 270 -52.65 86.01 -44.51
N LYS A 271 -53.58 85.49 -45.32
CA LYS A 271 -53.88 86.01 -46.66
C LYS A 271 -54.76 87.27 -46.57
N THR A 272 -54.37 88.33 -47.28
CA THR A 272 -55.08 89.63 -47.38
C THR A 272 -56.29 89.61 -48.33
N ASN A 273 -57.10 88.56 -48.29
CA ASN A 273 -58.33 88.46 -49.09
C ASN A 273 -59.51 88.08 -48.20
N GLY A 274 -60.06 89.08 -47.51
CA GLY A 274 -61.49 89.36 -47.30
C GLY A 274 -62.45 88.33 -46.69
N TYR A 275 -62.09 87.06 -46.56
CA TYR A 275 -62.94 86.00 -46.04
C TYR A 275 -62.18 85.21 -44.98
N TRP A 276 -62.26 85.68 -43.74
CA TRP A 276 -61.78 84.98 -42.57
C TRP A 276 -62.55 83.67 -42.36
N ASN A 277 -61.83 82.57 -42.12
CA ASN A 277 -62.46 81.33 -41.64
C ASN A 277 -62.94 81.50 -40.17
N GLU A 278 -63.80 80.61 -39.68
CA GLU A 278 -64.38 80.72 -38.31
C GLU A 278 -63.30 80.78 -37.21
N GLN A 279 -62.18 80.08 -37.39
CA GLN A 279 -61.06 80.09 -36.45
C GLN A 279 -60.31 81.43 -36.48
N GLU A 280 -60.06 81.99 -37.65
CA GLU A 280 -59.43 83.30 -37.81
C GLU A 280 -60.32 84.43 -37.28
N LYS A 281 -61.64 84.34 -37.45
CA LYS A 281 -62.60 85.25 -36.81
C LYS A 281 -62.53 85.17 -35.29
N ALA A 282 -62.45 83.97 -34.73
CA ALA A 282 -62.30 83.80 -33.29
C ALA A 282 -61.00 84.43 -32.76
N TYR A 283 -59.90 84.30 -33.52
CA TYR A 283 -58.65 85.00 -33.18
C TYR A 283 -58.78 86.52 -33.30
N GLU A 284 -59.39 87.04 -34.36
CA GLU A 284 -59.61 88.48 -34.54
C GLU A 284 -60.52 89.07 -33.45
N GLU A 285 -61.60 88.37 -33.08
CA GLU A 285 -62.49 88.74 -31.97
C GLU A 285 -61.75 88.72 -30.63
N ALA A 286 -60.93 87.69 -30.37
CA ALA A 286 -60.13 87.61 -29.15
C ALA A 286 -59.08 88.73 -29.08
N ILE A 287 -58.39 89.03 -30.18
CA ILE A 287 -57.43 90.14 -30.28
C ILE A 287 -58.16 91.48 -30.07
N THR A 288 -59.33 91.67 -30.69
CA THR A 288 -60.13 92.90 -30.55
C THR A 288 -60.63 93.08 -29.11
N LEU A 289 -61.08 92.00 -28.47
CA LEU A 289 -61.48 92.00 -27.06
C LEU A 289 -60.28 92.38 -26.17
N ALA A 290 -59.11 91.79 -26.40
CA ALA A 290 -57.89 92.10 -25.68
C ALA A 290 -57.49 93.57 -25.87
N LYS A 291 -57.48 94.08 -27.10
CA LYS A 291 -57.21 95.50 -27.42
C LYS A 291 -58.20 96.44 -26.70
N ARG A 292 -59.47 96.03 -26.55
CA ARG A 292 -60.49 96.81 -25.83
C ARG A 292 -60.24 96.82 -24.32
N GLN A 293 -59.88 95.67 -23.75
CA GLN A 293 -59.54 95.56 -22.32
C GLN A 293 -58.31 96.39 -21.97
N VAL A 294 -57.27 96.37 -22.82
CA VAL A 294 -56.06 97.17 -22.66
C VAL A 294 -56.37 98.67 -22.71
N ARG A 295 -57.26 99.11 -23.61
CA ARG A 295 -57.74 100.50 -23.65
C ARG A 295 -58.55 100.91 -22.42
N LEU A 296 -59.43 100.04 -21.92
CA LEU A 296 -60.17 100.27 -20.67
C LEU A 296 -59.26 100.34 -19.45
N ALA A 297 -58.13 99.63 -19.47
CA ALA A 297 -57.09 99.71 -18.45
C ALA A 297 -56.18 100.95 -18.57
N GLY A 298 -56.45 101.86 -19.52
CA GLY A 298 -55.77 103.15 -19.66
C GLY A 298 -54.53 103.15 -20.57
N PHE A 299 -54.24 102.05 -21.28
CA PHE A 299 -53.10 101.96 -22.20
C PHE A 299 -53.52 102.20 -23.66
N SER A 300 -52.70 102.92 -24.43
CA SER A 300 -52.90 103.11 -25.86
C SER A 300 -52.48 101.86 -26.65
N VAL A 301 -53.24 101.50 -27.67
CA VAL A 301 -52.92 100.42 -28.60
C VAL A 301 -52.75 101.04 -29.99
N GLU A 302 -51.60 100.86 -30.62
CA GLU A 302 -51.37 101.29 -32.00
C GLU A 302 -52.05 100.33 -32.99
N ASP A 303 -52.63 100.88 -34.06
CA ASP A 303 -53.12 100.09 -35.20
C ASP A 303 -51.96 99.91 -36.19
N MET A 304 -51.56 98.66 -36.43
CA MET A 304 -50.67 98.25 -37.52
C MET A 304 -51.49 97.85 -38.73
#